data_AF-A0A090QV61-F1
#
_entry.id   AF-A0A090QV61-F1
#
_cell.length_a   1.000
_cell.length_b   1.000
_cell.length_c   1.000
_cell.angle_alpha   90.00
_cell.angle_beta   90.00
_cell.angle_gamma   90.00
#
_symmetry.space_group_name_H-M   'P 1'
#
loop_
_entity.id
_entity.type
_entity.pdbx_description
1 polymer ?
#
loop_
_entity_poly.entity_id
_entity_poly.type
_entity_poly.pdbx_seq_one_letter_code
_entity_poly.pdbx_strand_id
1 'polypeptide(L)'
;MLKQIEARRDDLPAPEETLALIESARYCGLLLDLSRWILSRGWQPFLDDKSRQRLAEPVKGFADTMLARSWQELQDVFPAERQLNRIDYLDQQPRLLRNLMSGLSFADLYDEDRRQPFRMPWIDLLQGIDDLRQLEPIRALIPLQEDEEDRRQVEKWLQRKEESLIHAMDQTRQIGIELTPYWP
;
A
#
# COMPACT_ATOMS: atom_id res chain seq x y z
N MET A 1 -16.05 20.02 16.15
CA MET A 1 -15.26 18.94 15.53
C MET A 1 -15.82 17.51 15.70
N LEU A 2 -15.97 16.94 16.91
CA LEU A 2 -16.42 15.54 17.11
C LEU A 2 -17.74 15.22 16.38
N LYS A 3 -18.76 16.09 16.50
CA LYS A 3 -20.03 15.94 15.79
C LYS A 3 -19.88 15.89 14.26
N GLN A 4 -18.88 16.57 13.69
CA GLN A 4 -18.62 16.54 12.24
C GLN A 4 -17.95 15.23 11.82
N ILE A 5 -17.11 14.65 12.69
CA ILE A 5 -16.52 13.32 12.47
C ILE A 5 -17.63 12.26 12.55
N GLU A 6 -18.51 12.35 13.55
CA GLU A 6 -19.67 11.46 13.69
C GLU A 6 -20.58 11.56 12.47
N ALA A 7 -20.94 12.78 12.04
CA ALA A 7 -21.76 12.97 10.84
C ALA A 7 -21.12 12.37 9.58
N ARG A 8 -19.80 12.52 9.39
CA ARG A 8 -19.09 11.88 8.27
C ARG A 8 -19.03 10.36 8.38
N ARG A 9 -18.94 9.82 9.60
CA ARG A 9 -19.01 8.37 9.83
C ARG A 9 -20.40 7.84 9.52
N ASP A 10 -21.43 8.58 9.87
CA ASP A 10 -22.82 8.21 9.64
C ASP A 10 -23.21 8.35 8.15
N ASP A 11 -22.46 9.12 7.37
CA ASP A 11 -22.56 9.23 5.90
C ASP A 11 -21.80 8.09 5.14
N LEU A 12 -21.04 7.24 5.86
CA LEU A 12 -20.42 6.07 5.25
C LEU A 12 -21.50 5.06 4.83
N PRO A 13 -21.28 4.28 3.76
CA PRO A 13 -22.22 3.25 3.33
C PRO A 13 -22.58 2.30 4.48
N ALA A 14 -23.86 2.00 4.63
CA ALA A 14 -24.31 1.06 5.63
C ALA A 14 -23.76 -0.35 5.32
N PRO A 15 -23.52 -1.20 6.33
CA PRO A 15 -23.11 -2.59 6.11
C PRO A 15 -24.05 -3.33 5.14
N GLU A 16 -25.36 -3.08 5.23
CA GLU A 16 -26.38 -3.69 4.37
C GLU A 16 -26.25 -3.24 2.91
N GLU A 17 -25.88 -1.98 2.65
CA GLU A 17 -25.63 -1.47 1.29
C GLU A 17 -24.38 -2.10 0.68
N THR A 18 -23.34 -2.27 1.50
CA THR A 18 -22.11 -2.95 1.10
C THR A 18 -22.37 -4.43 0.80
N LEU A 19 -23.19 -5.10 1.63
CA LEU A 19 -23.62 -6.47 1.39
C LEU A 19 -24.45 -6.58 0.12
N ALA A 20 -25.44 -5.71 -0.07
CA ALA A 20 -26.26 -5.69 -1.29
C ALA A 20 -25.41 -5.48 -2.56
N LEU A 21 -24.33 -4.69 -2.47
CA LEU A 21 -23.38 -4.52 -3.57
C LEU A 21 -22.61 -5.81 -3.86
N ILE A 22 -22.10 -6.50 -2.84
CA ILE A 22 -21.34 -7.77 -2.97
C ILE A 22 -22.24 -8.92 -3.42
N GLU A 23 -23.52 -8.91 -3.05
CA GLU A 23 -24.51 -9.90 -3.49
C GLU A 23 -25.16 -9.54 -4.83
N SER A 24 -24.83 -8.37 -5.39
CA SER A 24 -25.43 -7.91 -6.64
C SER A 24 -25.04 -8.81 -7.82
N ALA A 25 -25.97 -8.99 -8.76
CA ALA A 25 -25.72 -9.72 -10.00
C ALA A 25 -24.52 -9.15 -10.79
N ARG A 26 -24.27 -7.83 -10.68
CA ARG A 26 -23.10 -7.18 -11.28
C ARG A 26 -21.80 -7.67 -10.68
N TYR A 27 -21.70 -7.73 -9.35
CA TYR A 27 -20.50 -8.20 -8.66
C TYR A 27 -20.27 -9.70 -8.90
N CYS A 28 -21.31 -10.52 -8.73
CA CYS A 28 -21.22 -11.95 -9.03
C CYS A 28 -20.84 -12.20 -10.50
N GLY A 29 -21.41 -11.44 -11.43
CA GLY A 29 -21.06 -11.50 -12.85
C GLY A 29 -19.60 -11.18 -13.12
N LEU A 30 -19.07 -10.12 -12.49
CA LEU A 30 -17.64 -9.78 -12.57
C LEU A 30 -16.75 -10.92 -12.07
N LEU A 31 -17.08 -11.54 -10.94
CA LEU A 31 -16.31 -12.67 -10.40
C LEU A 31 -16.39 -13.91 -11.31
N LEU A 32 -17.56 -14.20 -11.88
CA LEU A 32 -17.75 -15.29 -12.83
C LEU A 32 -16.96 -15.04 -14.12
N ASP A 33 -16.97 -13.81 -14.64
CA ASP A 33 -16.21 -13.44 -15.84
C ASP A 33 -14.72 -13.53 -15.62
N LEU A 34 -14.21 -13.04 -14.49
CA LEU A 34 -12.80 -13.15 -14.13
C LEU A 34 -12.39 -14.62 -13.96
N SER A 35 -13.20 -15.40 -13.25
CA SER A 35 -12.95 -16.83 -13.02
C SER A 35 -12.95 -17.62 -14.34
N ARG A 36 -13.92 -17.35 -15.21
CA ARG A 36 -13.99 -17.91 -16.56
C ARG A 36 -12.74 -17.55 -17.36
N TRP A 37 -12.34 -16.28 -17.37
CA TRP A 37 -11.15 -15.83 -18.08
C TRP A 37 -9.87 -16.49 -17.55
N ILE A 38 -9.74 -16.68 -16.24
CA ILE A 38 -8.58 -17.35 -15.64
C ILE A 38 -8.55 -18.84 -16.02
N LEU A 39 -9.66 -19.55 -15.81
CA LEU A 39 -9.76 -21.00 -16.03
C LEU A 39 -9.64 -21.37 -17.51
N SER A 40 -10.23 -20.57 -18.40
CA SER A 40 -10.14 -20.76 -19.85
C SER A 40 -8.82 -20.27 -20.42
N ARG A 41 -7.91 -19.76 -19.59
CA ARG A 41 -6.65 -19.10 -20.00
C ARG A 41 -6.91 -18.06 -21.09
N GLY A 42 -7.90 -17.19 -20.87
CA GLY A 42 -8.40 -16.23 -21.85
C GLY A 42 -7.36 -15.23 -22.37
N TRP A 43 -6.18 -15.16 -21.75
CA TRP A 43 -5.03 -14.40 -22.27
C TRP A 43 -4.31 -15.09 -23.45
N GLN A 44 -4.40 -16.42 -23.60
CA GLN A 44 -3.59 -17.18 -24.57
C GLN A 44 -3.76 -16.74 -26.04
N PRO A 45 -4.98 -16.45 -26.54
CA PRO A 45 -5.16 -16.01 -27.93
C PRO A 45 -4.47 -14.68 -28.26
N PHE A 46 -4.15 -13.88 -27.24
CA PHE A 46 -3.55 -12.54 -27.40
C PHE A 46 -2.02 -12.56 -27.34
N LEU A 47 -1.40 -13.74 -27.18
CA LEU A 47 0.06 -13.87 -27.12
C LEU A 47 0.65 -14.03 -28.53
N ASP A 48 1.83 -13.45 -28.76
CA ASP A 48 2.69 -13.82 -29.87
C ASP A 48 3.56 -15.04 -29.52
N ASP A 49 4.27 -15.61 -30.49
CA ASP A 49 5.12 -16.79 -30.28
C ASP A 49 6.21 -16.53 -29.23
N LYS A 50 6.77 -15.32 -29.24
CA LYS A 50 7.79 -14.90 -28.27
C LYS A 50 7.24 -14.90 -26.85
N SER A 51 6.05 -14.34 -26.62
CA SER A 51 5.43 -14.29 -25.30
C SER A 51 4.96 -15.67 -24.84
N ARG A 52 4.53 -16.54 -25.76
CA ARG A 52 4.23 -17.94 -25.45
C ARG A 52 5.47 -18.69 -24.95
N GLN A 53 6.61 -18.54 -25.63
CA GLN A 53 7.87 -19.15 -25.21
C GLN A 53 8.30 -18.65 -23.83
N ARG A 54 8.26 -17.34 -23.60
CA ARG A 54 8.58 -16.75 -22.28
C ARG A 54 7.69 -17.25 -21.15
N LEU A 55 6.38 -17.42 -21.38
CA LEU A 55 5.46 -17.95 -20.38
C LEU A 55 5.68 -19.43 -20.07
N ALA A 56 6.33 -20.17 -20.97
CA ALA A 56 6.68 -21.58 -20.75
C ALA A 56 7.99 -21.75 -19.96
N GLU A 57 8.78 -20.68 -19.77
CA GLU A 57 10.02 -20.70 -19.01
C GLU A 57 9.76 -20.78 -17.49
N PRO A 58 10.72 -21.30 -16.69
CA PRO A 58 10.62 -21.27 -15.23
C PRO A 58 10.45 -19.85 -14.68
N VAL A 59 9.48 -19.68 -13.78
CA VAL A 59 9.11 -18.36 -13.22
C VAL A 59 10.23 -17.69 -12.42
N LYS A 60 11.21 -18.44 -11.91
CA LYS A 60 12.25 -17.92 -11.01
C LYS A 60 13.05 -16.75 -11.59
N GLY A 61 13.52 -16.86 -12.83
CA GLY A 61 14.30 -15.78 -13.46
C GLY A 61 13.46 -14.51 -13.71
N PHE A 62 12.17 -14.69 -14.03
CA PHE A 62 11.22 -13.59 -14.13
C PHE A 62 11.00 -12.91 -12.78
N ALA A 63 10.82 -13.70 -11.72
CA ALA A 63 10.64 -13.20 -10.35
C ALA A 63 11.85 -12.37 -9.91
N ASP A 64 13.08 -12.87 -10.10
CA ASP A 64 14.31 -12.14 -9.74
C ASP A 64 14.38 -10.77 -10.43
N THR A 65 14.12 -10.74 -11.74
CA THR A 65 14.11 -9.51 -12.53
C THR A 65 13.03 -8.54 -12.06
N MET A 66 11.83 -9.04 -11.78
CA MET A 66 10.70 -8.22 -11.34
C MET A 66 10.90 -7.66 -9.93
N LEU A 67 11.44 -8.45 -9.01
CA LEU A 67 11.75 -8.01 -7.65
C LEU A 67 12.87 -6.97 -7.65
N ALA A 68 13.95 -7.20 -8.39
CA ALA A 68 15.04 -6.23 -8.52
C ALA A 68 14.55 -4.90 -9.08
N ARG A 69 13.74 -4.94 -10.14
CA ARG A 69 13.14 -3.72 -10.72
C ARG A 69 12.21 -3.02 -9.73
N SER A 70 11.29 -3.76 -9.10
CA SER A 70 10.34 -3.17 -8.15
C SER A 70 11.03 -2.60 -6.92
N TRP A 71 12.18 -3.17 -6.53
CA TRP A 71 13.02 -2.67 -5.46
C TRP A 71 13.74 -1.38 -5.84
N GLN A 72 14.33 -1.31 -7.04
CA GLN A 72 14.92 -0.08 -7.53
C GLN A 72 13.89 1.06 -7.57
N GLU A 73 12.70 0.78 -8.09
CA GLU A 73 11.59 1.75 -8.10
C GLU A 73 11.19 2.20 -6.68
N LEU A 74 11.38 1.35 -5.67
CA LEU A 74 11.11 1.68 -4.26
C LEU A 74 12.22 2.55 -3.67
N GLN A 75 13.49 2.23 -3.93
CA GLN A 75 14.64 3.01 -3.49
C GLN A 75 14.62 4.44 -4.07
N ASP A 76 14.19 4.59 -5.33
CA ASP A 76 14.09 5.89 -5.98
C ASP A 76 13.07 6.82 -5.30
N VAL A 77 11.97 6.26 -4.76
CA VAL A 77 10.90 7.03 -4.13
C VAL A 77 11.02 7.13 -2.61
N PHE A 78 11.78 6.23 -2.00
CA PHE A 78 12.17 6.27 -0.59
C PHE A 78 13.70 6.38 -0.41
N PRO A 79 14.37 7.43 -0.94
CA PRO A 79 15.83 7.54 -0.86
C PRO A 79 16.29 7.80 0.57
N ALA A 80 17.38 7.16 1.00
CA ALA A 80 17.88 7.23 2.38
C ALA A 80 18.29 8.65 2.80
N GLU A 81 18.84 9.43 1.86
CA GLU A 81 19.45 10.73 2.15
C GLU A 81 18.41 11.85 2.28
N ARG A 82 17.16 11.60 1.87
CA ARG A 82 16.10 12.61 1.85
C ARG A 82 15.17 12.43 3.04
N GLN A 83 14.94 13.50 3.79
CA GLN A 83 13.81 13.59 4.71
C GLN A 83 12.51 13.69 3.93
N LEU A 84 11.56 12.81 4.23
CA LEU A 84 10.24 12.79 3.60
C LEU A 84 9.23 13.39 4.57
N ASN A 85 8.40 14.29 4.07
CA ASN A 85 7.28 14.81 4.85
C ASN A 85 6.04 13.93 4.68
N ARG A 86 4.96 14.32 5.35
CA ARG A 86 3.67 13.64 5.26
C ARG A 86 3.17 13.42 3.84
N ILE A 87 3.21 14.44 2.99
CA ILE A 87 2.71 14.36 1.60
C ILE A 87 3.58 13.38 0.81
N ASP A 88 4.91 13.48 0.96
CA ASP A 88 5.84 12.57 0.30
C ASP A 88 5.51 11.09 0.63
N TYR A 89 5.27 10.77 1.91
CA TYR A 89 4.89 9.42 2.34
C TYR A 89 3.54 8.96 1.78
N LEU A 90 2.51 9.81 1.88
CA LEU A 90 1.16 9.49 1.40
C LEU A 90 1.14 9.24 -0.12
N ASP A 91 1.86 10.07 -0.89
CA ASP A 91 1.91 9.96 -2.35
C ASP A 91 2.60 8.68 -2.83
N GLN A 92 3.56 8.15 -2.06
CA GLN A 92 4.29 6.92 -2.40
C GLN A 92 3.68 5.64 -1.84
N GLN A 93 2.62 5.73 -1.02
CA GLN A 93 1.92 4.56 -0.47
C GLN A 93 1.55 3.52 -1.55
N PRO A 94 0.99 3.89 -2.71
CA PRO A 94 0.61 2.91 -3.73
C PRO A 94 1.82 2.14 -4.31
N ARG A 95 3.00 2.77 -4.34
CA ARG A 95 4.24 2.13 -4.84
C ARG A 95 4.77 1.12 -3.83
N LEU A 96 4.77 1.47 -2.54
CA LEU A 96 5.14 0.55 -1.47
C LEU A 96 4.22 -0.67 -1.45
N LEU A 97 2.91 -0.45 -1.51
CA LEU A 97 1.92 -1.53 -1.57
C LEU A 97 2.16 -2.43 -2.79
N ARG A 98 2.37 -1.85 -3.98
CA ARG A 98 2.67 -2.61 -5.20
C ARG A 98 3.94 -3.44 -5.07
N ASN A 99 5.01 -2.90 -4.49
CA ASN A 99 6.25 -3.64 -4.24
C ASN A 99 5.99 -4.84 -3.32
N LEU A 100 5.31 -4.63 -2.20
CA LEU A 100 4.98 -5.69 -1.25
C LEU A 100 4.14 -6.80 -1.88
N MET A 101 3.10 -6.44 -2.65
CA MET A 101 2.24 -7.40 -3.37
C MET A 101 3.00 -8.16 -4.46
N SER A 102 3.93 -7.51 -5.16
CA SER A 102 4.80 -8.17 -6.15
C SER A 102 5.67 -9.22 -5.49
N GLY A 103 6.24 -8.91 -4.31
CA GLY A 103 6.99 -9.89 -3.54
C GLY A 103 6.14 -11.03 -2.97
N LEU A 104 4.86 -10.80 -2.64
CA LEU A 104 3.95 -11.88 -2.21
C LEU A 104 3.64 -12.84 -3.37
N SER A 105 3.55 -12.32 -4.60
CA SER A 105 3.26 -13.11 -5.79
C SER A 105 4.33 -14.17 -6.10
N PHE A 106 5.55 -13.99 -5.57
CA PHE A 106 6.69 -14.89 -5.77
C PHE A 106 7.24 -15.47 -4.45
N ALA A 107 6.50 -15.31 -3.36
CA ALA A 107 6.90 -15.65 -2.00
C ALA A 107 7.57 -17.03 -1.88
N ASP A 108 6.90 -18.06 -2.38
CA ASP A 108 7.31 -19.46 -2.19
C ASP A 108 8.56 -19.86 -2.99
N LEU A 109 9.08 -18.97 -3.84
CA LEU A 109 10.32 -19.20 -4.60
C LEU A 109 11.59 -18.88 -3.79
N TYR A 110 11.46 -18.32 -2.58
CA TYR A 110 12.59 -17.89 -1.77
C TYR A 110 12.42 -18.28 -0.30
N ASP A 111 13.58 -18.48 0.35
CA ASP A 111 13.70 -18.83 1.75
C ASP A 111 12.95 -17.84 2.67
N GLU A 112 12.01 -18.36 3.45
CA GLU A 112 11.21 -17.57 4.38
C GLU A 112 12.05 -16.86 5.43
N ASP A 113 13.11 -17.49 5.94
CA ASP A 113 13.99 -16.92 6.97
C ASP A 113 14.78 -15.71 6.45
N ARG A 114 14.99 -15.63 5.13
CA ARG A 114 15.58 -14.46 4.47
C ARG A 114 14.53 -13.43 4.08
N ARG A 115 13.34 -13.87 3.64
CA ARG A 115 12.26 -12.98 3.20
C ARG A 115 11.65 -12.18 4.35
N GLN A 116 11.36 -12.84 5.46
CA GLN A 116 10.64 -12.23 6.58
C GLN A 116 11.38 -11.00 7.14
N PRO A 117 12.67 -11.10 7.54
CA PRO A 117 13.41 -9.95 8.04
C PRO A 117 13.54 -8.83 7.01
N PHE A 118 13.70 -9.18 5.73
CA PHE A 118 13.75 -8.19 4.65
C PHE A 118 12.44 -7.40 4.50
N ARG A 119 11.29 -8.09 4.58
CA ARG A 119 9.98 -7.49 4.30
C ARG A 119 9.38 -6.76 5.50
N MET A 120 9.71 -7.16 6.73
CA MET A 120 9.10 -6.63 7.95
C MET A 120 9.13 -5.10 8.02
N PRO A 121 10.27 -4.41 7.84
CA PRO A 121 10.30 -2.95 7.92
C PRO A 121 9.41 -2.26 6.88
N TRP A 122 9.26 -2.87 5.70
CA TRP A 122 8.43 -2.30 4.63
C TRP A 122 6.93 -2.47 4.91
N ILE A 123 6.55 -3.54 5.61
CA ILE A 123 5.18 -3.74 6.12
C ILE A 123 4.89 -2.73 7.24
N ASP A 124 5.83 -2.57 8.17
CA ASP A 124 5.72 -1.58 9.26
C ASP A 124 5.64 -0.15 8.72
N LEU A 125 6.42 0.16 7.69
CA LEU A 125 6.36 1.45 7.00
C LEU A 125 4.99 1.66 6.36
N LEU A 126 4.42 0.65 5.69
CA LEU A 126 3.09 0.75 5.10
C LEU A 126 2.03 1.05 6.16
N GLN A 127 2.09 0.35 7.30
CA GLN A 127 1.20 0.60 8.44
C GLN A 127 1.37 2.03 8.99
N GLY A 128 2.61 2.53 9.13
CA GLY A 128 2.87 3.90 9.55
C GLY A 128 2.25 4.94 8.59
N ILE A 129 2.29 4.69 7.29
CA ILE A 129 1.66 5.56 6.28
C ILE A 129 0.13 5.50 6.41
N ASP A 130 -0.45 4.32 6.70
CA ASP A 130 -1.89 4.18 6.96
C ASP A 130 -2.32 4.94 8.22
N ASP A 131 -1.54 4.87 9.30
CA ASP A 131 -1.80 5.62 10.53
C ASP A 131 -1.68 7.13 10.29
N LEU A 132 -0.72 7.56 9.48
CA LEU A 132 -0.58 8.96 9.07
C LEU A 132 -1.80 9.43 8.26
N ARG A 133 -2.30 8.60 7.35
CA ARG A 133 -3.49 8.88 6.53
C ARG A 133 -4.76 9.02 7.37
N GLN A 134 -4.86 8.29 8.49
CA GLN A 134 -5.99 8.42 9.43
C GLN A 134 -6.07 9.81 10.10
N LEU A 135 -5.00 10.60 10.05
CA LEU A 135 -5.00 11.98 10.56
C LEU A 135 -5.60 13.01 9.58
N GLU A 136 -5.76 12.66 8.29
CA GLU A 136 -6.24 13.59 7.27
C GLU A 136 -7.70 14.07 7.47
N PRO A 137 -8.66 13.22 7.91
CA PRO A 137 -10.00 13.69 8.24
C PRO A 137 -9.98 14.75 9.36
N ILE A 138 -9.13 14.59 10.37
CA ILE A 138 -8.95 15.55 11.46
C ILE A 138 -8.40 16.87 10.88
N ARG A 139 -7.35 16.80 10.07
CA ARG A 139 -6.74 17.95 9.41
C ARG A 139 -7.75 18.76 8.60
N ALA A 140 -8.60 18.07 7.83
CA ALA A 140 -9.61 18.71 6.99
C ALA A 140 -10.69 19.47 7.78
N LEU A 141 -10.88 19.14 9.07
CA LEU A 141 -11.87 19.80 9.95
C LEU A 141 -11.29 20.96 10.75
N ILE A 142 -9.97 21.07 10.89
CA ILE A 142 -9.31 22.16 11.65
C ILE A 142 -9.76 23.55 11.17
N PRO A 143 -9.80 23.86 9.87
CA PRO A 143 -10.24 25.18 9.38
C PRO A 143 -11.72 25.50 9.69
N LEU A 144 -12.53 24.47 9.97
CA LEU A 144 -13.95 24.59 10.28
C LEU A 144 -14.21 24.75 11.79
N GLN A 145 -13.17 24.75 12.62
CA GLN A 145 -13.30 24.97 14.05
C GLN A 145 -13.36 26.47 14.36
N GLU A 146 -14.50 26.90 14.90
CA GLU A 146 -14.77 28.30 15.23
C GLU A 146 -14.05 28.75 16.51
N ASP A 147 -13.90 27.85 17.49
CA ASP A 147 -13.18 28.13 18.73
C ASP A 147 -11.66 28.12 18.50
N GLU A 148 -11.04 29.29 18.70
CA GLU A 148 -9.61 29.53 18.47
C GLU A 148 -8.72 28.71 19.42
N GLU A 149 -9.12 28.52 20.67
CA GLU A 149 -8.34 27.79 21.65
C GLU A 149 -8.33 26.29 21.31
N ASP A 150 -9.52 25.71 21.09
CA ASP A 150 -9.67 24.34 20.66
C ASP A 150 -8.91 24.08 19.35
N ARG A 151 -9.02 24.99 18.38
CA ARG A 151 -8.32 24.86 17.09
C ARG A 151 -6.80 24.73 17.30
N ARG A 152 -6.21 25.62 18.11
CA ARG A 152 -4.77 25.58 18.44
C ARG A 152 -4.37 24.31 19.17
N GLN A 153 -5.21 23.82 20.09
CA GLN A 153 -4.94 22.57 20.81
C GLN A 153 -4.91 21.38 19.86
N VAL A 154 -5.88 21.29 18.94
CA VAL A 154 -5.96 20.22 17.93
C VAL A 154 -4.80 20.30 16.94
N GLU A 155 -4.45 21.51 16.46
CA GLU A 155 -3.29 21.72 15.58
C GLU A 155 -1.99 21.23 16.24
N LYS A 156 -1.77 21.61 17.51
CA LYS A 156 -0.59 21.19 18.27
C LYS A 156 -0.56 19.68 18.51
N TRP A 157 -1.70 19.07 18.79
CA TRP A 157 -1.81 17.62 18.93
C TRP A 157 -1.52 16.90 17.61
N LEU A 158 -2.10 17.38 16.51
CA LEU A 158 -1.92 16.84 15.17
C LEU A 158 -0.47 16.91 14.74
N GLN A 159 0.17 18.07 14.93
CA GLN A 159 1.60 18.26 14.62
C GLN A 159 2.47 17.27 15.40
N ARG A 160 2.26 17.15 16.72
CA ARG A 160 3.03 16.21 17.56
C ARG A 160 2.86 14.76 17.13
N LYS A 161 1.64 14.36 16.73
CA LYS A 161 1.36 13.00 16.26
C LYS A 161 1.99 12.74 14.90
N GLU A 162 1.89 13.68 13.98
CA GLU A 162 2.55 13.63 12.67
C GLU A 162 4.06 13.51 12.81
N GLU A 163 4.71 14.39 13.59
CA GLU A 163 6.16 14.37 13.82
C GLU A 163 6.62 13.03 14.42
N SER A 164 5.87 12.50 15.39
CA SER A 164 6.16 11.20 15.99
C SER A 164 6.06 10.05 14.99
N LEU A 165 5.04 10.05 14.13
CA LEU A 165 4.86 9.02 13.10
C LEU A 165 5.96 9.11 12.04
N ILE A 166 6.21 10.31 11.50
CA ILE A 166 7.25 10.55 10.49
C ILE A 166 8.60 10.10 11.01
N HIS A 167 8.95 10.45 12.25
CA HIS A 167 10.21 10.02 12.85
C HIS A 167 10.33 8.49 12.93
N ALA A 168 9.28 7.79 13.37
CA ALA A 168 9.29 6.31 13.43
C ALA A 168 9.36 5.67 12.03
N MET A 169 8.64 6.22 11.05
CA MET A 169 8.68 5.79 9.66
C MET A 169 10.06 6.01 9.04
N ASP A 170 10.71 7.15 9.32
CA ASP A 170 12.06 7.45 8.85
C ASP A 170 13.08 6.45 9.39
N GLN A 171 13.00 6.10 10.67
CA GLN A 171 13.86 5.06 11.26
C GLN A 171 13.62 3.69 10.61
N THR A 172 12.35 3.32 10.43
CA THR A 172 11.96 2.05 9.81
C THR A 172 12.44 1.95 8.37
N ARG A 173 12.29 3.03 7.60
CA ARG A 173 12.77 3.17 6.22
C ARG A 173 14.29 3.04 6.17
N GLN A 174 15.03 3.71 7.05
CA GLN A 174 16.49 3.64 7.08
C GLN A 174 16.98 2.21 7.31
N ILE A 175 16.38 1.49 8.27
CA ILE A 175 16.65 0.06 8.49
C ILE A 175 16.36 -0.73 7.21
N GLY A 176 15.19 -0.52 6.60
CA GLY A 176 14.78 -1.25 5.40
C GLY A 176 15.72 -1.08 4.21
N ILE A 177 16.27 0.11 3.99
CA ILE A 177 17.18 0.41 2.86
C ILE A 177 18.54 -0.29 3.03
N GLU A 178 18.99 -0.49 4.27
CA GLU A 178 20.26 -1.15 4.58
C GLU A 178 20.20 -2.68 4.42
N LEU A 179 18.99 -3.26 4.29
CA LEU A 179 18.82 -4.71 4.17
C LEU A 179 19.21 -5.21 2.78
N THR A 180 19.95 -6.32 2.76
CA THR A 180 20.28 -7.03 1.53
C THR A 180 19.05 -7.77 0.99
N PRO A 181 18.70 -7.57 -0.29
CA PRO A 181 17.64 -8.36 -0.92
C PRO A 181 17.83 -9.87 -0.81
N TYR A 182 16.72 -10.60 -0.69
CA TYR A 182 16.72 -12.07 -0.58
C TYR A 182 16.80 -12.79 -1.93
N TRP A 183 16.66 -12.06 -3.03
CA TRP A 183 16.87 -12.55 -4.40
C TRP A 183 18.34 -12.34 -4.83
N PRO A 184 18.84 -13.14 -5.80
CA PRO A 184 20.20 -13.02 -6.34
C PRO A 184 20.41 -11.75 -7.18
#